data_AF-A0A2S5GAW3-F1
#
_entry.id   AF-A0A2S5GAW3-F1
#
_cell.length_a   1.000
_cell.length_b   1.000
_cell.length_c   1.000
_cell.angle_alpha   90.00
_cell.angle_beta   90.00
_cell.angle_gamma   90.00
#
_symmetry.space_group_name_H-M   'P 1'
#
loop_
_entity.id
_entity.type
_entity.pdbx_description
1 polymer ?
#
loop_
_entity_poly.entity_id
_entity_poly.type
_entity_poly.pdbx_seq_one_letter_code
_entity_poly.pdbx_strand_id
1 'polypeptide(L)' 'MDVTANEKLKELKRQYRELNPPKVKKKKTKTINKPKQPKLSDRDLRDLMGVDRPTYSRKRGGSYIQR' A
#
# COMPACT_ATOMS: atom_id res chain seq x y z
N MET A 1 1.52 -3.04 58.75
CA MET A 1 1.91 -2.72 57.36
C MET A 1 2.29 -4.03 56.70
N ASP A 2 1.46 -4.51 55.78
CA ASP A 2 1.43 -5.91 55.33
C ASP A 2 2.55 -6.20 54.33
N VAL A 3 3.76 -6.43 54.86
CA VAL A 3 4.96 -6.80 54.10
C VAL A 3 4.69 -8.00 53.17
N THR A 4 3.89 -8.94 53.65
CA THR A 4 3.50 -10.16 52.95
C THR A 4 2.59 -9.92 51.74
N ALA A 5 1.74 -8.88 51.76
CA ALA A 5 0.87 -8.56 50.63
C ALA A 5 1.67 -8.00 49.45
N ASN A 6 2.68 -7.19 49.75
CA ASN A 6 3.59 -6.64 48.73
C ASN A 6 4.47 -7.72 48.09
N GLU A 7 4.89 -8.71 48.87
CA GLU A 7 5.65 -9.86 48.37
C GLU A 7 4.81 -10.74 47.43
N LYS A 8 3.58 -11.07 47.82
CA LYS A 8 2.63 -11.80 46.95
C LYS A 8 2.34 -11.05 45.65
N LEU A 9 2.18 -9.73 45.72
CA LEU A 9 1.98 -8.89 44.53
C LEU A 9 3.21 -8.90 43.60
N LYS A 10 4.41 -8.92 44.17
CA LYS A 10 5.68 -8.97 43.43
C LYS A 10 5.83 -10.29 42.69
N GLU A 11 5.49 -11.41 43.32
CA GLU A 11 5.53 -12.75 42.70
C GLU A 11 4.54 -12.87 41.55
N LEU A 12 3.30 -12.40 41.73
CA LEU A 12 2.28 -12.40 40.67
C LEU A 12 2.73 -11.61 39.44
N LYS A 13 3.31 -10.42 39.65
CA LYS A 13 3.85 -9.60 38.54
C LYS A 13 4.99 -10.30 37.80
N ARG A 14 5.82 -11.05 38.52
CA ARG A 14 6.91 -11.83 37.93
C ARG A 14 6.38 -12.96 37.06
N GLN A 15 5.47 -13.78 37.59
CA GLN A 15 4.83 -14.87 36.85
C GLN A 15 4.14 -14.37 35.58
N TYR A 16 3.41 -13.25 35.67
CA TYR A 16 2.73 -12.67 34.52
C TYR A 16 3.69 -12.23 33.41
N ARG A 17 4.85 -11.66 33.79
CA ARG A 17 5.89 -11.20 32.84
C ARG A 17 6.61 -12.37 32.17
N GLU A 18 6.79 -13.48 32.87
CA GLU A 18 7.39 -14.71 32.32
C GLU A 18 6.44 -15.38 31.30
N LEU A 19 5.13 -15.44 31.61
CA LEU A 19 4.12 -15.99 30.71
C LEU A 19 3.80 -15.07 29.52
N ASN A 20 3.95 -13.75 29.68
CA ASN A 20 3.70 -12.75 28.64
C ASN A 20 4.96 -11.94 28.35
N PRO A 21 5.96 -12.53 27.66
CA PRO A 21 7.14 -11.78 27.27
C PRO A 21 6.70 -10.58 26.41
N PRO A 22 7.24 -9.37 26.67
CA PRO A 22 6.85 -8.19 25.92
C PRO A 22 7.16 -8.42 24.45
N LYS A 23 6.13 -8.29 23.60
CA LYS A 23 6.28 -8.39 22.14
C LYS A 23 7.30 -7.37 21.68
N VAL A 24 8.49 -7.82 21.31
CA VAL A 24 9.53 -6.97 20.74
C VAL A 24 8.97 -6.40 19.44
N LYS A 25 8.58 -5.12 19.47
CA LYS A 25 8.15 -4.41 18.27
C LYS A 25 9.34 -4.41 17.32
N LYS A 26 9.28 -5.23 16.26
CA LYS A 26 10.25 -5.18 15.17
C LYS A 26 10.30 -3.72 14.71
N LYS A 27 11.44 -3.05 14.90
CA LYS A 27 11.64 -1.70 14.39
C LYS A 27 11.37 -1.79 12.89
N LYS A 28 10.37 -1.04 12.39
CA LYS A 28 10.12 -0.94 10.95
C LYS A 28 11.43 -0.45 10.34
N THR A 29 12.17 -1.34 9.68
CA THR A 29 13.30 -0.93 8.86
C THR A 29 12.74 0.07 7.87
N LYS A 30 13.36 1.26 7.78
CA LYS A 30 12.99 2.27 6.80
C LYS A 30 12.95 1.55 5.46
N THR A 31 11.75 1.39 4.90
CA THR A 31 11.60 0.75 3.59
C THR A 31 12.44 1.58 2.65
N ILE A 32 13.54 1.01 2.15
CA ILE A 32 14.31 1.57 1.04
C ILE A 32 13.24 1.91 0.00
N ASN A 33 13.13 3.18 -0.35
CA ASN A 33 12.12 3.68 -1.27
C ASN A 33 12.31 2.94 -2.59
N LYS A 34 11.59 1.83 -2.78
CA LYS A 34 11.61 1.10 -4.03
C LYS A 34 11.11 2.09 -5.08
N PRO A 35 11.84 2.27 -6.20
CA PRO A 35 11.37 3.14 -7.26
C PRO A 35 9.97 2.66 -7.65
N LYS A 36 9.01 3.59 -7.67
CA LYS A 36 7.65 3.27 -8.11
C LYS A 36 7.76 2.74 -9.53
N GLN A 37 7.09 1.62 -9.79
CA GLN A 37 6.98 1.09 -11.15
C GLN A 37 6.39 2.19 -12.05
N PRO A 38 6.90 2.36 -13.29
CA PRO A 38 6.34 3.35 -14.20
C PRO A 38 4.86 3.03 -14.40
N LYS A 39 4.01 4.01 -14.10
CA LYS A 39 2.58 3.93 -14.38
C LYS A 39 2.35 4.59 -15.75
N LEU A 40 1.53 3.95 -16.57
CA LEU A 40 1.01 4.58 -17.79
C LEU A 40 0.24 5.84 -17.39
N SER A 41 0.48 6.92 -18.11
CA SER A 41 -0.32 8.13 -17.97
C SER A 41 -1.71 7.90 -18.58
N ASP A 42 -2.67 8.78 -18.25
CA ASP A 42 -4.01 8.70 -18.84
C ASP A 42 -3.97 8.79 -20.36
N ARG A 43 -3.01 9.53 -20.92
CA ARG A 43 -2.79 9.61 -22.37
C ARG A 43 -2.28 8.28 -22.92
N ASP A 44 -1.30 7.67 -22.27
CA ASP A 44 -0.78 6.36 -22.72
C ASP A 44 -1.86 5.29 -22.66
N LEU A 45 -2.74 5.35 -21.64
CA LEU A 45 -3.89 4.46 -21.55
C LEU A 45 -4.89 4.71 -22.69
N ARG A 46 -5.17 5.96 -23.04
CA ARG A 46 -6.08 6.30 -24.16
C ARG A 46 -5.52 5.87 -25.51
N ASP A 47 -4.23 6.07 -25.74
CA ASP A 47 -3.54 5.62 -26.96
C ASP A 47 -3.54 4.09 -27.04
N LEU A 48 -3.22 3.41 -25.93
CA LEU A 48 -3.23 1.95 -25.85
C LEU A 48 -4.62 1.35 -26.09
N MET A 49 -5.65 1.97 -25.51
CA MET A 49 -7.04 1.55 -25.67
C MET A 49 -7.64 2.00 -27.01
N GLY A 50 -6.90 2.76 -27.82
CA GLY A 50 -7.35 3.27 -29.11
C GLY A 50 -8.50 4.28 -29.02
N VAL A 51 -8.65 4.95 -27.87
CA VAL A 51 -9.72 5.93 -27.61
C VAL A 51 -9.59 7.12 -28.55
N ASP A 52 -8.36 7.61 -28.72
CA ASP A 52 -8.07 8.80 -29.53
C ASP A 52 -7.65 8.43 -30.97
N ARG A 53 -8.09 7.27 -31.45
CA ARG A 53 -7.73 6.76 -32.78
C ARG A 53 -8.47 7.56 -33.87
N PRO A 54 -7.77 8.10 -34.88
CA PRO A 54 -8.41 8.87 -35.94
C PRO A 54 -9.36 7.99 -36.75
N THR A 55 -10.57 8.49 -36.97
CA THR A 55 -11.58 7.76 -37.74
C THR A 55 -11.72 8.35 -39.12
N TYR A 56 -11.69 7.51 -40.15
CA TYR A 56 -11.85 7.97 -41.52
C TYR A 56 -13.28 7.75 -41.99
N SER A 57 -13.89 8.80 -42.50
CA SER A 57 -15.22 8.76 -43.09
C SER A 57 -15.17 9.22 -44.55
N ARG A 58 -16.09 8.69 -45.37
CA ARG A 58 -16.26 9.14 -46.76
C ARG A 58 -17.35 10.21 -46.81
N LYS A 59 -17.02 11.35 -47.40
CA LYS A 59 -17.97 12.42 -47.71
C LYS A 59 -18.72 12.10 -49.00
N ARG A 60 -19.84 12.79 -49.22
CA ARG A 60 -20.55 12.74 -50.50
C ARG A 60 -19.59 13.26 -51.59
N GLY A 61 -19.33 12.46 -52.62
CA GLY A 61 -18.27 12.72 -53.62
C GLY A 61 -17.02 11.85 -53.49
N GLY A 62 -16.96 10.95 -52.50
CA GLY A 62 -15.91 9.92 -52.41
C GLY A 62 -14.60 10.37 -51.76
N SER A 63 -14.48 11.64 -51.37
CA SER A 63 -13.34 12.14 -50.61
C SER A 63 -13.31 11.58 -49.18
N TYR A 64 -12.12 11.23 -48.71
CA TYR A 64 -11.90 10.84 -47.32
C TYR A 64 -11.69 12.08 -46.44
N ILE A 65 -12.22 12.02 -45.22
CA ILE A 65 -11.95 12.98 -44.16
C ILE A 65 -11.71 12.23 -42.85
N GLN A 66 -10.74 12.73 -42.10
CA GLN A 66 -10.50 12.33 -40.73
C GLN A 66 -11.49 13.07 -39.81
N ARG A 67 -12.17 12.31 -38.93
CA ARG A 67 -12.95 12.80 -37.81
C ARG A 67 -12.21 12.53 -36.51
#